data_AF-A0A6V7HEA2-F1
#
_entry.id   AF-A0A6V7HEA2-F1
#
_cell.length_a   1.000
_cell.length_b   1.000
_cell.length_c   1.000
_cell.angle_alpha   90.00
_cell.angle_beta   90.00
_cell.angle_gamma   90.00
#
_symmetry.space_group_name_H-M   'P 1'
#
loop_
_entity.id
_entity.type
_entity.pdbx_description
1 polymer ?
#
loop_
_entity_poly.entity_id
_entity_poly.type
_entity_poly.pdbx_seq_one_letter_code
_entity_poly.pdbx_strand_id
1 'polypeptide(L)'
;KYYVYFIVINIFGIVILSIICTSQIDIKLIITISSIVHTGIITIGILLMTKIGLYGRYYIIISHGFVSSGLFYLTNFNYLKTNRRLF
;
A
#
# COMPACT_ATOMS: atom_id res chain seq x y z
N LYS A 1 -4.47 -15.07 22.01
CA LYS A 1 -4.72 -16.21 21.10
C LYS A 1 -5.40 -15.76 19.79
N TYR A 2 -6.53 -15.04 19.83
CA TYR A 2 -7.22 -14.57 18.62
C TYR A 2 -6.40 -13.66 17.69
N TYR A 3 -5.52 -12.81 18.23
CA TYR A 3 -4.67 -11.92 17.43
C TYR A 3 -3.76 -12.67 16.45
N VAL A 4 -3.32 -13.89 16.77
CA VAL A 4 -2.47 -14.69 15.88
C VAL A 4 -3.21 -15.07 14.61
N TYR A 5 -4.49 -15.46 14.71
CA TYR A 5 -5.32 -15.77 13.54
C TYR A 5 -5.52 -14.55 12.64
N PHE A 6 -5.76 -13.37 13.23
CA PHE A 6 -5.88 -12.13 12.47
C PHE A 6 -4.59 -11.73 11.75
N ILE A 7 -3.44 -11.95 12.38
CA ILE A 7 -2.13 -11.68 11.77
C ILE A 7 -1.90 -12.62 10.58
N VAL A 8 -2.18 -13.91 10.72
CA VAL A 8 -2.00 -14.90 9.64
C VAL A 8 -2.89 -14.56 8.43
N ILE A 9 -4.16 -14.21 8.66
CA ILE A 9 -5.09 -13.80 7.60
C ILE A 9 -4.60 -12.52 6.90
N ASN A 10 -4.13 -11.52 7.67
CA ASN A 10 -3.58 -10.29 7.08
C ASN A 10 -2.35 -10.57 6.22
N ILE A 11 -1.39 -11.35 6.72
CA ILE A 11 -0.17 -11.69 5.96
C ILE A 11 -0.53 -12.39 4.65
N PHE A 12 -1.44 -13.36 4.68
CA PHE A 12 -1.87 -14.08 3.49
C PHE A 12 -2.55 -13.14 2.48
N GLY A 13 -3.43 -12.25 2.95
CA GLY A 13 -4.07 -11.24 2.11
C GLY A 13 -3.07 -10.29 1.45
N ILE A 14 -2.09 -9.79 2.20
CA ILE A 14 -1.05 -8.87 1.69
C ILE A 14 -0.20 -9.54 0.62
N VAL A 15 0.17 -10.81 0.80
CA VAL A 15 0.93 -11.57 -0.21
C VAL A 15 0.12 -11.70 -1.51
N ILE A 16 -1.16 -12.05 -1.42
CA ILE A 16 -2.04 -12.16 -2.59
C ILE A 16 -2.18 -10.79 -3.29
N LEU A 17 -2.45 -9.72 -2.55
CA LEU A 17 -2.54 -8.38 -3.13
C LEU A 17 -1.22 -7.94 -3.78
N SER A 18 -0.07 -8.31 -3.22
CA SER A 18 1.24 -8.00 -3.79
C SER A 18 1.42 -8.68 -5.16
N ILE A 19 0.99 -9.94 -5.28
CA ILE A 19 1.04 -10.67 -6.55
C ILE A 19 0.08 -10.04 -7.57
N ILE A 20 -1.15 -9.71 -7.16
CA ILE A 20 -2.13 -9.02 -8.02
C ILE A 20 -1.57 -7.67 -8.48
N CYS A 21 -0.90 -6.93 -7.60
CA CYS A 21 -0.31 -5.63 -7.93
C CYS A 21 0.70 -5.73 -9.09
N THR A 22 1.52 -6.79 -9.13
CA THR A 22 2.51 -6.98 -10.22
C THR A 22 1.87 -7.31 -11.57
N SER A 23 0.66 -7.86 -11.56
CA SER A 23 -0.07 -8.25 -12.77
C SER A 23 -0.96 -7.13 -13.31
N GLN A 24 -1.07 -6.00 -12.60
CA GLN A 24 -1.94 -4.90 -12.98
C GLN A 24 -1.30 -4.02 -14.06
N ILE A 25 -2.08 -3.62 -15.07
CA ILE A 25 -1.61 -2.85 -16.23
C ILE A 25 -1.89 -1.34 -16.05
N ASP A 26 -2.97 -0.97 -15.37
CA ASP A 26 -3.36 0.43 -15.17
C ASP A 26 -2.58 1.08 -14.01
N ILE A 27 -1.89 2.21 -14.25
CA ILE A 27 -0.99 2.84 -13.25
C ILE A 27 -1.77 3.33 -12.02
N LYS A 28 -2.96 3.91 -12.22
CA LYS A 28 -3.81 4.33 -11.09
C LYS A 28 -4.13 3.16 -10.17
N LEU A 29 -4.39 1.98 -10.75
CA LEU A 29 -4.77 0.79 -9.99
C LEU A 29 -3.54 0.15 -9.33
N ILE A 30 -2.37 0.15 -9.98
CA ILE A 30 -1.08 -0.22 -9.37
C ILE A 30 -0.79 0.64 -8.14
N ILE A 31 -0.99 1.96 -8.23
CA ILE A 31 -0.79 2.89 -7.11
C ILE A 31 -1.76 2.56 -5.98
N THR A 32 -3.04 2.34 -6.27
CA THR A 32 -4.04 2.01 -5.24
C THR A 32 -3.76 0.65 -4.57
N ILE A 33 -3.43 -0.41 -5.31
CA ILE A 33 -3.17 -1.73 -4.71
C ILE A 33 -1.88 -1.73 -3.88
N SER A 34 -0.78 -1.14 -4.38
CA SER A 34 0.47 -1.05 -3.62
C SER A 34 0.32 -0.25 -2.31
N SER A 35 -0.54 0.78 -2.31
CA SER A 35 -0.93 1.54 -1.12
C SER A 35 -1.60 0.66 -0.05
N ILE A 36 -2.51 -0.22 -0.48
CA ILE A 36 -3.23 -1.15 0.40
C ILE A 36 -2.27 -2.20 0.98
N VAL A 37 -1.30 -2.68 0.19
CA VAL A 37 -0.25 -3.60 0.67
C VAL A 37 0.58 -2.95 1.78
N HIS A 38 1.06 -1.71 1.59
CA HIS A 38 1.85 -1.00 2.60
C HIS A 38 1.08 -0.73 3.90
N THR A 39 -0.20 -0.34 3.79
CA THR A 39 -1.05 -0.11 4.95
C THR A 39 -1.48 -1.41 5.64
N GLY A 40 -1.53 -2.54 4.93
CA GLY A 40 -1.68 -3.88 5.53
C GLY A 40 -0.49 -4.29 6.40
N ILE A 41 0.74 -3.85 6.08
CA ILE A 41 1.90 -4.13 6.94
C ILE A 41 1.78 -3.38 8.28
N ILE A 42 1.20 -2.17 8.24
CA ILE A 42 0.92 -1.37 9.43
C ILE A 42 -0.09 -2.07 10.35
N THR A 43 -1.15 -2.68 9.81
CA THR A 43 -2.16 -3.36 10.63
C THR A 43 -1.55 -4.53 11.42
N ILE A 44 -0.60 -5.26 10.82
CA ILE A 44 0.17 -6.30 11.51
C ILE A 44 1.03 -5.70 12.63
N GLY A 45 1.72 -4.59 12.37
CA GLY A 45 2.54 -3.88 13.35
C GLY A 45 1.73 -3.38 14.56
N ILE A 46 0.48 -2.94 14.33
CA ILE A 46 -0.46 -2.56 15.40
C ILE A 46 -0.88 -3.79 16.20
N LEU A 47 -1.26 -4.89 15.55
CA LEU A 47 -1.71 -6.11 16.23
C LEU A 47 -0.65 -6.74 17.15
N LEU A 48 0.63 -6.55 16.82
CA LEU A 48 1.77 -7.01 17.64
C LEU A 48 2.03 -6.13 18.88
N MET A 49 1.53 -4.89 18.92
CA MET A 49 1.70 -3.92 20.03
C MET A 49 3.14 -3.78 20.54
N THR A 50 4.13 -3.96 19.66
CA THR A 50 5.54 -3.76 20.00
C THR A 50 5.92 -2.30 19.85
N LYS A 51 6.89 -1.83 20.65
CA LYS A 51 7.40 -0.45 20.55
C LYS A 51 7.89 -0.13 19.12
N ILE A 52 8.68 -1.04 18.53
CA ILE A 52 9.14 -0.92 17.13
C ILE A 52 7.96 -0.83 16.15
N GLY A 53 6.92 -1.67 16.30
CA GLY A 53 5.76 -1.67 15.42
C GLY A 53 4.95 -0.37 15.49
N LEU A 54 4.80 0.19 16.69
CA LEU A 54 4.08 1.45 16.91
C LEU A 54 4.83 2.64 16.29
N TYR A 55 6.14 2.75 16.51
CA TYR A 55 6.92 3.81 15.87
C TYR A 55 6.97 3.65 14.35
N GLY A 56 7.17 2.42 13.86
CA GLY A 56 7.19 2.09 12.43
C GLY A 56 5.89 2.46 11.72
N ARG A 57 4.74 2.27 12.36
CA ARG A 57 3.44 2.71 11.83
C ARG A 57 3.43 4.20 11.50
N TYR A 58 3.88 5.05 12.42
CA TYR A 58 3.83 6.50 12.21
C TYR A 58 4.66 6.92 11.01
N TYR A 59 5.86 6.34 10.86
CA TYR A 59 6.70 6.59 9.70
C TYR A 59 6.03 6.18 8.39
N ILE A 60 5.46 4.97 8.32
CA ILE A 60 4.84 4.47 7.08
C ILE A 60 3.60 5.30 6.70
N ILE A 61 2.74 5.68 7.65
CA ILE A 61 1.53 6.49 7.36
C ILE A 61 1.94 7.85 6.79
N ILE A 62 2.93 8.52 7.40
CA ILE A 62 3.41 9.82 6.94
C ILE A 62 4.02 9.66 5.54
N SER A 63 4.99 8.75 5.37
CA SER A 63 5.65 8.56 4.07
C SER A 63 4.65 8.18 2.97
N HIS A 64 3.66 7.36 3.31
CA HIS A 64 2.66 6.91 2.37
C HIS A 64 1.76 8.05 1.86
N GLY A 65 1.40 9.00 2.73
CA GLY A 65 0.66 10.20 2.33
C GLY A 65 1.44 11.09 1.34
N PHE A 66 2.74 11.27 1.57
CA PHE A 66 3.60 12.03 0.66
C PHE A 66 3.84 11.32 -0.68
N VAL A 67 4.14 10.01 -0.63
CA VAL A 67 4.44 9.24 -1.86
C VAL A 67 3.21 9.08 -2.75
N SER A 68 2.04 8.81 -2.17
CA SER A 68 0.82 8.62 -2.96
C SER A 68 0.40 9.90 -3.67
N SER A 69 0.42 11.03 -2.97
CA SER A 69 0.09 12.33 -3.57
C SER A 69 1.07 12.71 -4.69
N GLY A 70 2.38 12.45 -4.50
CA GLY A 70 3.39 12.64 -5.55
C GLY A 70 3.16 11.76 -6.78
N LEU A 71 2.84 10.48 -6.60
CA LEU A 71 2.53 9.55 -7.70
C LEU A 71 1.24 9.94 -8.45
N PHE A 72 0.20 10.38 -7.72
CA PHE A 72 -1.02 10.89 -8.34
C PHE A 72 -0.78 12.18 -9.13
N TYR A 73 0.09 13.07 -8.65
CA TYR A 73 0.49 14.25 -9.41
C TYR A 73 1.27 13.86 -10.69
N LEU A 74 2.24 12.96 -10.57
CA LEU A 74 3.08 12.53 -11.70
C LEU A 74 2.26 11.82 -12.80
N THR A 75 1.32 10.96 -12.40
CA THR A 75 0.42 10.30 -13.35
C THR A 75 -0.47 11.30 -14.08
N ASN A 76 -0.99 12.32 -13.39
CA ASN A 76 -1.74 13.40 -14.04
C ASN A 76 -0.87 14.21 -15.02
N PHE A 77 0.39 14.49 -14.68
CA PHE A 77 1.32 15.16 -15.59
C PHE A 77 1.60 14.32 -16.86
N ASN A 78 1.85 13.02 -16.69
CA ASN A 78 2.04 12.09 -17.82
C ASN A 78 0.77 11.96 -18.67
N TYR A 79 -0.40 11.96 -18.04
CA TYR A 79 -1.69 11.97 -18.73
C TYR A 79 -1.84 13.22 -19.61
N LEU A 80 -1.55 14.41 -19.08
CA LEU A 80 -1.61 15.66 -19.85
C LEU A 80 -0.62 15.68 -21.04
N LYS A 81 0.53 15.01 -20.90
CA LYS A 81 1.58 14.98 -21.93
C LYS A 81 1.30 13.96 -23.04
N THR A 82 0.67 12.82 -22.72
CA THR A 82 0.44 11.71 -23.66
C THR A 82 -1.00 11.59 -24.13
N ASN A 83 -1.95 12.27 -23.46
CA ASN A 83 -3.40 12.19 -23.71
C ASN A 83 -3.98 10.76 -23.75
N ARG A 84 -3.26 9.76 -23.19
CA ARG A 84 -3.73 8.38 -23.10
C ARG A 84 -4.22 8.09 -21.69
N ARG A 85 -5.49 7.69 -21.56
CA ARG A 85 -6.16 7.38 -20.27
C ARG A 85 -5.76 6.04 -19.63
N LEU A 86 -5.12 5.16 -20.42
CA LEU A 86 -4.76 3.78 -20.04
C LEU A 86 -3.39 3.66 -19.35
N PHE A 87 -2.68 4.78 -19.20
CA PHE A 87 -1.53 4.91 -18.31
C PHE A 87 -1.95 5.75 -17.10
#